data_AF-A0A7I7XDX5-F1
#
_entry.id   AF-A0A7I7XDX5-F1
#
_cell.length_a   1.000
_cell.length_b   1.000
_cell.length_c   1.000
_cell.angle_alpha   90.00
_cell.angle_beta   90.00
_cell.angle_gamma   90.00
#
_symmetry.space_group_name_H-M   'P 1'
#
loop_
_entity.id
_entity.type
_entity.pdbx_description
1 polymer ?
#
loop_
_entity_poly.entity_id
_entity_poly.type
_entity_poly.pdbx_seq_one_letter_code
_entity_poly.pdbx_strand_id
1 'polypeptide(L)'
;MKFFWWLLAAAAAVGLFFAARAVTRHVQERRAAARREAEEIAYRADRQNRLAQRGDARGVYGVEGAALMRDFSPQPPPVPPDGTIAGVANTAGELTTLLADKPPGWRWAVFASVLVQRQATVRSRVRDVRLGYATPSGRASSGAEVARFVTARMDELVKLVGQTEAFMQTPAFMEVFGHRDDESTADAEGIVQVANRLMDYHDRFLALAEECRDLDTPTTFSGLMRDCCRLMSIPLDGYETFIDDFTDCIARMPDLMRLGSGTVAAEPISLHMSVDDELLKRVTRQVRAAAK
;
A
#
# COMPACT_ATOMS: atom_id res chain seq x y z
N MET A 1 26.35 54.90 25.84
CA MET A 1 25.60 54.34 24.70
C MET A 1 26.49 53.42 23.83
N LYS A 2 26.80 52.19 24.25
CA LYS A 2 27.55 51.21 23.42
C LYS A 2 27.03 49.76 23.49
N PHE A 3 26.08 49.46 24.38
CA PHE A 3 25.55 48.10 24.58
C PHE A 3 24.36 47.73 23.68
N PHE A 4 23.65 48.71 23.09
CA PHE A 4 22.47 48.43 22.25
C PHE A 4 22.79 47.83 20.88
N TRP A 5 23.99 48.07 20.34
CA TRP A 5 24.35 47.63 18.99
C TRP A 5 24.69 46.14 18.89
N TRP A 6 25.21 45.54 19.97
CA TRP A 6 25.50 44.11 20.05
C TRP A 6 24.24 43.24 20.14
N LEU A 7 23.19 43.73 20.82
CA LEU A 7 21.90 43.04 20.90
C LEU A 7 21.18 43.00 19.54
N LEU A 8 21.27 44.06 18.75
CA LEU A 8 20.72 44.10 17.39
C LEU A 8 21.47 43.18 16.42
N ALA A 9 22.81 43.12 16.51
CA ALA A 9 23.62 42.22 15.71
C ALA A 9 23.35 40.73 16.05
N ALA A 10 23.18 40.40 17.33
CA ALA A 10 22.83 39.06 17.76
C ALA A 10 21.43 38.62 17.29
N ALA A 11 20.43 39.51 17.36
CA ALA A 11 19.09 39.24 16.86
C ALA A 11 19.05 39.00 15.34
N ALA A 12 19.83 39.78 14.57
CA ALA A 12 19.95 39.61 13.12
C ALA A 12 20.62 38.28 12.74
N ALA A 13 21.67 37.87 13.45
CA ALA A 13 22.36 36.60 13.22
C ALA A 13 21.46 35.39 13.52
N VAL A 14 20.65 35.47 14.58
CA VAL A 14 19.66 34.44 14.93
C VAL A 14 18.57 34.35 13.86
N GLY A 15 18.04 35.49 13.39
CA GLY A 15 17.06 35.51 12.30
C GLY A 15 17.57 34.89 10.99
N LEU A 16 18.82 35.16 10.63
CA LEU A 16 19.43 34.64 9.40
C LEU A 16 19.71 33.13 9.48
N PHE A 17 20.09 32.64 10.67
CA PHE A 17 20.25 31.21 10.94
C PHE A 17 18.91 30.44 10.83
N PHE A 18 17.82 30.99 11.38
CA PHE A 18 16.49 30.38 11.26
C PHE A 18 15.95 30.42 9.83
N ALA A 19 16.21 31.49 9.07
CA ALA A 19 15.86 31.58 7.66
C ALA A 19 16.63 30.54 6.81
N ALA A 20 17.93 30.38 7.02
CA ALA A 20 18.74 29.37 6.33
C ALA A 20 18.33 27.93 6.71
N ARG A 21 17.97 27.70 7.98
CA ARG A 21 17.44 26.42 8.46
C ARG A 21 16.07 26.10 7.87
N ALA A 22 15.20 27.10 7.69
CA ALA A 22 13.90 26.93 7.06
C ALA A 22 14.04 26.62 5.56
N VAL A 23 14.92 27.32 4.84
CA VAL A 23 15.19 27.08 3.41
C VAL A 23 15.81 25.70 3.18
N THR A 24 16.76 25.28 4.01
CA THR A 24 17.36 23.93 3.91
C THR A 24 16.35 22.83 4.20
N ARG A 25 15.45 23.02 5.18
CA ARG A 25 14.35 22.07 5.43
C ARG A 25 13.40 21.99 4.24
N HIS A 26 13.07 23.12 3.63
CA HIS A 26 12.18 23.18 2.48
C HIS A 26 12.79 22.60 1.20
N VAL A 27 14.11 22.73 1.02
CA VAL A 27 14.84 22.10 -0.10
C VAL A 27 15.00 20.59 0.12
N GLN A 28 15.21 20.13 1.35
CA GLN A 28 15.24 18.69 1.66
C GLN A 28 13.85 18.05 1.53
N GLU A 29 12.78 18.73 1.95
CA GLU A 29 11.40 18.32 1.72
C GLU A 29 11.10 18.18 0.22
N ARG A 30 11.54 19.13 -0.62
CA ARG A 30 11.40 19.05 -2.09
C ARG A 30 12.23 17.95 -2.74
N ARG A 31 13.45 17.69 -2.24
CA ARG A 31 14.30 16.58 -2.74
C ARG A 31 13.78 15.22 -2.31
N ALA A 32 13.21 15.11 -1.11
CA ALA A 32 12.52 13.92 -0.65
C ALA A 32 11.23 13.67 -1.44
N ALA A 33 10.45 14.72 -1.70
CA ALA A 33 9.27 14.65 -2.56
C ALA A 33 9.63 14.23 -3.99
N ALA A 34 10.68 14.82 -4.59
CA ALA A 34 11.14 14.44 -5.93
C ALA A 34 11.69 13.00 -5.99
N ARG A 35 12.30 12.49 -4.91
CA ARG A 35 12.71 11.08 -4.82
C ARG A 35 11.49 10.17 -4.73
N ARG A 36 10.48 10.51 -3.95
CA ARG A 36 9.22 9.76 -3.86
C ARG A 36 8.47 9.78 -5.18
N GLU A 37 8.38 10.92 -5.85
CA GLU A 37 7.80 11.02 -7.20
C GLU A 37 8.59 10.19 -8.22
N ALA A 38 9.92 10.19 -8.16
CA ALA A 38 10.75 9.36 -9.04
C ALA A 38 10.59 7.86 -8.73
N GLU A 39 10.48 7.48 -7.46
CA GLU A 39 10.17 6.11 -7.03
C GLU A 39 8.77 5.69 -7.47
N GLU A 40 7.77 6.57 -7.39
CA GLU A 40 6.43 6.32 -7.89
C GLU A 40 6.37 6.22 -9.42
N ILE A 41 7.09 7.07 -10.12
CA ILE A 41 7.20 7.02 -11.59
C ILE A 41 7.92 5.74 -12.01
N ALA A 42 9.01 5.37 -11.32
CA ALA A 42 9.72 4.11 -11.56
C ALA A 42 8.80 2.91 -11.28
N TYR A 43 8.09 2.91 -10.15
CA TYR A 43 7.13 1.88 -9.80
C TYR A 43 5.99 1.75 -10.83
N ARG A 44 5.46 2.88 -11.32
CA ARG A 44 4.45 2.90 -12.40
C ARG A 44 5.02 2.40 -13.73
N ALA A 45 6.26 2.77 -14.06
CA ALA A 45 6.96 2.34 -15.26
C ALA A 45 7.26 0.83 -15.20
N ASP A 46 7.71 0.32 -14.06
CA ASP A 46 7.95 -1.11 -13.84
C ASP A 46 6.64 -1.89 -13.88
N ARG A 47 5.55 -1.33 -13.37
CA ARG A 47 4.22 -1.92 -13.51
C ARG A 47 3.77 -1.99 -14.97
N GLN A 48 3.94 -0.93 -15.76
CA GLN A 48 3.66 -0.93 -17.19
C GLN A 48 4.58 -1.89 -17.96
N ASN A 49 5.84 -1.99 -17.58
CA ASN A 49 6.82 -2.93 -18.15
C ASN A 49 6.43 -4.38 -17.84
N ARG A 50 6.01 -4.68 -16.61
CA ARG A 50 5.45 -5.99 -16.23
C ARG A 50 4.20 -6.33 -17.05
N LEU A 51 3.33 -5.36 -17.32
CA LEU A 51 2.17 -5.55 -18.22
C LEU A 51 2.59 -5.82 -19.67
N ALA A 52 3.63 -5.17 -20.17
CA ALA A 52 4.19 -5.43 -21.50
C ALA A 52 4.84 -6.83 -21.59
N GLN A 53 5.54 -7.27 -20.54
CA GLN A 53 6.11 -8.62 -20.44
C GLN A 53 5.03 -9.72 -20.31
N ARG A 54 3.81 -9.38 -19.86
CA ARG A 54 2.64 -10.26 -19.75
C ARG A 54 1.98 -10.63 -21.11
N GLY A 55 2.52 -10.22 -22.26
CA GLY A 55 2.15 -10.77 -23.57
C GLY A 55 1.39 -9.86 -24.55
N ASP A 56 1.36 -8.55 -24.34
CA ASP A 56 0.97 -7.60 -25.39
C ASP A 56 2.22 -7.12 -26.17
N ALA A 57 2.59 -7.90 -27.19
CA ALA A 57 3.83 -7.77 -27.95
C ALA A 57 3.84 -6.63 -28.97
N ARG A 58 3.43 -5.41 -28.61
CA ARG A 58 3.49 -4.23 -29.50
C ARG A 58 4.53 -3.18 -29.13
N GLY A 59 5.51 -3.51 -28.29
CA GLY A 59 6.44 -2.52 -27.72
C GLY A 59 7.94 -2.73 -27.92
N VAL A 60 8.43 -3.86 -28.46
CA VAL A 60 9.88 -4.10 -28.61
C VAL A 60 10.19 -4.50 -30.04
N TYR A 61 10.83 -3.61 -30.79
CA TYR A 61 11.41 -3.90 -32.10
C TYR A 61 12.94 -3.79 -32.02
N GLY A 62 13.63 -4.79 -32.57
CA GLY A 62 15.07 -4.71 -32.81
C GLY A 62 15.80 -6.05 -32.69
N VAL A 63 16.96 -6.11 -33.34
CA VAL A 63 17.89 -7.24 -33.32
C VAL A 63 18.45 -7.55 -31.92
N GLU A 64 18.44 -6.58 -31.00
CA GLU A 64 18.84 -6.78 -29.58
C GLU A 64 17.87 -7.68 -28.81
N GLY A 65 16.55 -7.59 -29.08
CA GLY A 65 15.55 -8.47 -28.44
C GLY A 65 15.67 -9.94 -28.86
N ALA A 66 16.25 -10.20 -30.04
CA ALA A 66 16.51 -11.54 -30.55
C ALA A 66 17.83 -12.15 -30.04
N ALA A 67 18.79 -11.33 -29.62
CA ALA A 67 20.08 -11.77 -29.08
C ALA A 67 19.97 -12.27 -27.64
N LEU A 68 19.13 -11.63 -26.81
CA LEU A 68 18.86 -12.03 -25.42
C LEU A 68 18.16 -13.39 -25.28
N MET A 69 17.49 -13.88 -26.33
CA MET A 69 16.82 -15.18 -26.36
C MET A 69 17.76 -16.36 -26.67
N ARG A 70 19.04 -16.11 -26.99
CA ARG A 70 19.96 -17.13 -27.53
C ARG A 70 21.03 -17.64 -26.56
N ASP A 71 21.17 -17.06 -25.37
CA ASP A 71 22.24 -17.40 -24.44
C ASP A 71 21.70 -18.07 -23.17
N PHE A 72 21.29 -19.34 -23.30
CA PHE A 72 20.95 -20.22 -22.18
C PHE A 72 22.06 -21.27 -22.01
N SER A 73 22.80 -21.17 -20.91
CA SER A 73 23.67 -22.24 -20.39
C SER A 73 22.83 -23.31 -19.65
N PRO A 74 23.37 -24.51 -19.37
CA PRO A 74 22.63 -25.76 -19.46
C PRO A 74 21.63 -26.02 -18.33
N GLN A 75 20.60 -26.78 -18.69
CA GLN A 75 19.44 -27.17 -17.91
C GLN A 75 19.82 -27.70 -16.51
N PRO A 76 19.27 -27.13 -15.42
CA PRO A 76 19.46 -27.67 -14.08
C PRO A 76 18.77 -29.04 -13.94
N PRO A 77 19.26 -29.92 -13.02
CA PRO A 77 18.71 -31.25 -12.86
C PRO A 77 17.22 -31.21 -12.47
N PRO A 78 16.42 -32.21 -12.90
CA PRO A 78 15.00 -32.24 -12.60
C PRO A 78 14.75 -32.34 -11.10
N VAL A 79 13.93 -31.41 -10.57
CA VAL A 79 13.34 -31.51 -9.23
C VAL A 79 12.47 -32.78 -9.18
N PRO A 80 12.55 -33.61 -8.13
CA PRO A 80 11.73 -34.81 -8.03
C PRO A 80 10.23 -34.46 -8.08
N PRO A 81 9.41 -35.28 -8.77
CA PRO A 81 7.96 -35.16 -8.65
C PRO A 81 7.58 -35.59 -7.23
N ASP A 82 6.63 -34.89 -6.61
CA ASP A 82 5.66 -35.43 -5.62
C ASP A 82 5.18 -34.40 -4.57
N GLY A 83 5.58 -33.13 -4.69
CA GLY A 83 4.95 -32.04 -3.93
C GLY A 83 4.18 -31.08 -4.82
N THR A 84 2.85 -31.12 -4.80
CA THR A 84 2.04 -29.99 -5.28
C THR A 84 2.36 -28.78 -4.40
N ILE A 85 2.97 -27.74 -4.97
CA ILE A 85 3.28 -26.50 -4.25
C ILE A 85 1.98 -25.85 -3.79
N ALA A 86 2.03 -25.22 -2.62
CA ALA A 86 0.88 -24.59 -1.99
C ALA A 86 0.25 -23.52 -2.89
N GLY A 87 -1.05 -23.67 -3.16
CA GLY A 87 -1.87 -22.66 -3.84
C GLY A 87 -2.70 -21.84 -2.86
N VAL A 88 -3.22 -20.69 -3.31
CA VAL A 88 -4.14 -19.87 -2.52
C VAL A 88 -5.48 -20.58 -2.36
N ALA A 89 -5.91 -20.77 -1.12
CA ALA A 89 -7.20 -21.31 -0.74
C ALA A 89 -8.27 -20.20 -0.74
N ASN A 90 -9.30 -20.38 -1.56
CA ASN A 90 -10.39 -19.42 -1.72
C ASN A 90 -11.54 -19.64 -0.72
N THR A 91 -11.53 -20.80 -0.03
CA THR A 91 -12.56 -21.16 0.95
C THR A 91 -11.97 -21.56 2.29
N ALA A 92 -12.77 -21.47 3.36
CA ALA A 92 -12.34 -21.88 4.70
C ALA A 92 -12.00 -23.37 4.78
N GLY A 93 -12.70 -24.21 3.99
CA GLY A 93 -12.41 -25.64 3.88
C GLY A 93 -11.04 -25.90 3.26
N GLU A 94 -10.75 -25.26 2.12
CA GLU A 94 -9.44 -25.34 1.46
C GLU A 94 -8.31 -24.82 2.36
N LEU A 95 -8.55 -23.76 3.12
CA LEU A 95 -7.57 -23.22 4.07
C LEU A 95 -7.29 -24.22 5.21
N THR A 96 -8.31 -24.92 5.68
CA THR A 96 -8.17 -25.97 6.70
C THR A 96 -7.32 -27.13 6.18
N THR A 97 -7.55 -27.56 4.94
CA THR A 97 -6.72 -28.57 4.26
C THR A 97 -5.28 -28.08 4.10
N LEU A 98 -5.08 -26.84 3.65
CA LEU A 98 -3.75 -26.26 3.48
C LEU A 98 -2.95 -26.22 4.79
N LEU A 99 -3.62 -25.89 5.90
CA LEU A 99 -3.02 -25.86 7.24
C LEU A 99 -2.70 -27.26 7.79
N ALA A 100 -3.42 -28.29 7.36
CA ALA A 100 -3.19 -29.68 7.74
C ALA A 100 -2.04 -30.30 6.94
N ASP A 101 -2.05 -30.12 5.61
CA ASP A 101 -1.13 -30.79 4.69
C ASP A 101 0.25 -30.11 4.63
N LYS A 102 0.29 -28.78 4.84
CA LYS A 102 1.50 -27.94 4.80
C LYS A 102 2.45 -28.25 3.63
N PRO A 103 1.97 -28.23 2.37
CA PRO A 103 2.83 -28.41 1.20
C PRO A 103 3.92 -27.34 1.11
N PRO A 104 4.98 -27.52 0.30
CA PRO A 104 6.01 -26.50 0.11
C PRO A 104 5.41 -25.15 -0.28
N GLY A 105 5.83 -24.07 0.40
CA GLY A 105 5.31 -22.71 0.22
C GLY A 105 4.06 -22.38 1.05
N TRP A 106 3.60 -23.30 1.91
CA TRP A 106 2.32 -23.17 2.64
C TRP A 106 2.23 -21.88 3.47
N ARG A 107 3.32 -21.42 4.09
CA ARG A 107 3.29 -20.21 4.95
C ARG A 107 2.81 -18.97 4.19
N TRP A 108 3.23 -18.82 2.94
CA TRP A 108 2.84 -17.70 2.09
C TRP A 108 1.44 -17.90 1.52
N ALA A 109 1.13 -19.14 1.12
CA ALA A 109 -0.20 -19.51 0.66
C ALA A 109 -1.28 -19.28 1.73
N VAL A 110 -1.04 -19.65 2.99
CA VAL A 110 -1.95 -19.42 4.12
C VAL A 110 -2.18 -17.94 4.33
N PHE A 111 -1.11 -17.14 4.37
CA PHE A 111 -1.22 -15.69 4.52
C PHE A 111 -2.10 -15.09 3.41
N ALA A 112 -1.81 -15.38 2.14
CA ALA A 112 -2.59 -14.90 1.00
C ALA A 112 -4.05 -15.36 1.04
N SER A 113 -4.28 -16.62 1.42
CA SER A 113 -5.63 -17.21 1.52
C SER A 113 -6.50 -16.42 2.49
N VAL A 114 -5.97 -16.05 3.65
CA VAL A 114 -6.70 -15.22 4.62
C VAL A 114 -7.02 -13.85 4.05
N LEU A 115 -6.06 -13.20 3.36
CA LEU A 115 -6.29 -11.88 2.75
C LEU A 115 -7.38 -11.94 1.67
N VAL A 116 -7.31 -12.90 0.76
CA VAL A 116 -8.28 -13.08 -0.34
C VAL A 116 -9.67 -13.39 0.21
N GLN A 117 -9.77 -14.28 1.19
CA GLN A 117 -11.06 -14.61 1.82
C GLN A 117 -11.67 -13.40 2.53
N ARG A 118 -10.89 -12.66 3.32
CA ARG A 118 -11.35 -11.43 3.97
C ARG A 118 -11.73 -10.34 2.98
N GLN A 119 -10.99 -10.18 1.88
CA GLN A 119 -11.33 -9.20 0.84
C GLN A 119 -12.65 -9.58 0.13
N ALA A 120 -12.90 -10.87 -0.08
CA ALA A 120 -14.13 -11.35 -0.71
C ALA A 120 -15.38 -11.01 0.12
N THR A 121 -15.32 -11.03 1.46
CA THR A 121 -16.48 -10.73 2.32
C THR A 121 -16.91 -9.27 2.27
N VAL A 122 -15.98 -8.35 2.01
CA VAL A 122 -16.22 -6.89 1.98
C VAL A 122 -16.28 -6.30 0.57
N ARG A 123 -16.14 -7.14 -0.47
CA ARG A 123 -16.08 -6.71 -1.87
C ARG A 123 -17.30 -5.90 -2.33
N SER A 124 -18.50 -6.23 -1.84
CA SER A 124 -19.72 -5.46 -2.16
C SER A 124 -19.64 -4.05 -1.60
N ARG A 125 -19.24 -3.90 -0.33
CA ARG A 125 -19.09 -2.61 0.35
C ARG A 125 -18.03 -1.72 -0.31
N VAL A 126 -16.88 -2.29 -0.67
CA VAL A 126 -15.84 -1.57 -1.43
C VAL A 126 -16.39 -1.08 -2.78
N ARG A 127 -17.21 -1.90 -3.44
CA ARG A 127 -17.86 -1.51 -4.69
C ARG A 127 -18.86 -0.37 -4.50
N ASP A 128 -19.64 -0.39 -3.42
CA ASP A 128 -20.59 0.68 -3.10
C ASP A 128 -19.85 2.01 -2.87
N VAL A 129 -18.71 1.99 -2.16
CA VAL A 129 -17.82 3.15 -2.01
C VAL A 129 -17.34 3.68 -3.37
N ARG A 130 -16.85 2.79 -4.25
CA ARG A 130 -16.37 3.17 -5.60
C ARG A 130 -17.47 3.72 -6.49
N LEU A 131 -18.68 3.17 -6.39
CA LEU A 131 -19.85 3.63 -7.14
C LEU A 131 -20.45 4.92 -6.56
N GLY A 132 -20.06 5.31 -5.34
CA GLY A 132 -20.69 6.40 -4.61
C GLY A 132 -22.15 6.12 -4.24
N TYR A 133 -22.58 4.86 -4.28
CA TYR A 133 -23.92 4.46 -3.83
C TYR A 133 -23.95 4.59 -2.33
N ALA A 134 -24.76 5.51 -1.77
CA ALA A 134 -24.75 5.87 -0.35
C ALA A 134 -26.13 5.73 0.29
N THR A 135 -26.16 5.34 1.57
CA THR A 135 -27.35 5.50 2.41
C THR A 135 -27.03 6.63 3.38
N PRO A 136 -27.57 7.85 3.17
CA PRO A 136 -27.14 9.02 3.93
C PRO A 136 -27.17 8.77 5.44
N SER A 137 -26.02 8.98 6.09
CA SER A 137 -25.87 8.87 7.53
C SER A 137 -25.18 10.11 8.08
N GLY A 138 -25.87 10.83 8.95
CA GLY A 138 -25.43 12.14 9.42
C GLY A 138 -25.59 13.26 8.38
N ARG A 139 -25.57 14.51 8.86
CA ARG A 139 -25.66 15.70 8.03
C ARG A 139 -24.76 16.78 8.61
N ALA A 140 -23.95 17.40 7.76
CA ALA A 140 -23.29 18.66 8.07
C ALA A 140 -24.11 19.79 7.43
N SER A 141 -24.45 20.82 8.21
CA SER A 141 -25.30 21.94 7.80
C SER A 141 -24.50 23.18 7.37
N SER A 142 -23.23 23.26 7.76
CA SER A 142 -22.37 24.42 7.52
C SER A 142 -20.97 24.05 7.03
N GLY A 143 -20.28 25.01 6.40
CA GLY A 143 -18.89 24.83 5.97
C GLY A 143 -17.97 24.48 7.13
N ALA A 144 -18.15 25.08 8.30
CA ALA A 144 -17.36 24.78 9.50
C ALA A 144 -17.56 23.33 9.98
N GLU A 145 -18.78 22.79 9.87
CA GLU A 145 -19.05 21.38 10.17
C GLU A 145 -18.40 20.44 9.18
N VAL A 146 -18.50 20.73 7.88
CA VAL A 146 -17.82 19.95 6.83
C VAL A 146 -16.31 19.99 7.01
N ALA A 147 -15.73 21.18 7.25
CA ALA A 147 -14.30 21.34 7.45
C ALA A 147 -13.80 20.55 8.67
N ARG A 148 -14.54 20.58 9.78
CA ARG A 148 -14.21 19.82 10.98
C ARG A 148 -14.28 18.32 10.75
N PHE A 149 -15.33 17.86 10.07
CA PHE A 149 -15.47 16.45 9.69
C PHE A 149 -14.30 15.99 8.85
N VAL A 150 -14.01 16.68 7.73
CA VAL A 150 -12.92 16.29 6.83
C VAL A 150 -11.57 16.30 7.54
N THR A 151 -11.30 17.30 8.39
CA THR A 151 -10.06 17.35 9.19
C THR A 151 -9.94 16.15 10.11
N ALA A 152 -11.01 15.77 10.82
CA ALA A 152 -11.01 14.61 11.69
C ALA A 152 -10.75 13.30 10.92
N ARG A 153 -11.39 13.11 9.76
CA ARG A 153 -11.19 11.94 8.91
C ARG A 153 -9.77 11.86 8.35
N MET A 154 -9.17 13.00 7.97
CA MET A 154 -7.77 13.06 7.55
C MET A 154 -6.80 12.67 8.68
N ASP A 155 -7.03 13.17 9.89
CA ASP A 155 -6.21 12.81 11.05
C ASP A 155 -6.34 11.31 11.38
N GLU A 156 -7.54 10.74 11.27
CA GLU A 156 -7.78 9.31 11.45
C GLU A 156 -7.08 8.48 10.37
N LEU A 157 -7.14 8.90 9.10
CA LEU A 157 -6.42 8.26 8.00
C LEU A 157 -4.92 8.19 8.28
N VAL A 158 -4.30 9.32 8.63
CA VAL A 158 -2.85 9.39 8.91
C VAL A 158 -2.47 8.48 10.08
N LYS A 159 -3.26 8.48 11.16
CA LYS A 159 -3.03 7.58 12.30
C LYS A 159 -3.15 6.12 11.88
N LEU A 160 -4.14 5.78 11.06
CA LEU A 160 -4.39 4.41 10.65
C LEU A 160 -3.29 3.87 9.71
N VAL A 161 -2.79 4.71 8.79
CA VAL A 161 -1.61 4.40 7.96
C VAL A 161 -0.39 4.14 8.85
N GLY A 162 -0.10 5.04 9.80
CA GLY A 162 1.03 4.86 10.73
C GLY A 162 0.91 3.60 11.60
N GLN A 163 -0.30 3.25 12.05
CA GLN A 163 -0.55 2.01 12.79
C GLN A 163 -0.30 0.77 11.93
N THR A 164 -0.73 0.81 10.66
CA THR A 164 -0.53 -0.29 9.71
C THR A 164 0.95 -0.49 9.43
N GLU A 165 1.68 0.59 9.16
CA GLU A 165 3.13 0.56 8.93
C GLU A 165 3.88 0.01 10.14
N ALA A 166 3.60 0.54 11.34
CA ALA A 166 4.24 0.09 12.57
C ALA A 166 3.96 -1.40 12.86
N PHE A 167 2.73 -1.85 12.58
CA PHE A 167 2.37 -3.26 12.70
C PHE A 167 3.18 -4.15 11.75
N MET A 168 3.26 -3.78 10.47
CA MET A 168 4.02 -4.56 9.47
C MET A 168 5.54 -4.56 9.73
N GLN A 169 6.07 -3.53 10.37
CA GLN A 169 7.50 -3.42 10.72
C GLN A 169 7.86 -4.09 12.05
N THR A 170 6.89 -4.60 12.80
CA THR A 170 7.15 -5.26 14.09
C THR A 170 7.90 -6.58 13.86
N PRO A 171 8.95 -6.91 14.64
CA PRO A 171 9.67 -8.19 14.50
C PRO A 171 8.74 -9.41 14.55
N ALA A 172 7.77 -9.39 15.48
CA ALA A 172 6.75 -10.42 15.63
C ALA A 172 5.93 -10.68 14.35
N PHE A 173 5.79 -9.70 13.44
CA PHE A 173 5.12 -9.90 12.16
C PHE A 173 5.90 -10.85 11.25
N MET A 174 7.22 -10.72 11.19
CA MET A 174 8.06 -11.57 10.34
C MET A 174 8.42 -12.89 11.01
N GLU A 175 8.51 -12.92 12.34
CA GLU A 175 8.86 -14.12 13.12
C GLU A 175 7.87 -15.28 12.92
N VAL A 176 6.57 -15.01 12.75
CA VAL A 176 5.57 -16.07 12.54
C VAL A 176 5.79 -16.86 11.24
N PHE A 177 6.52 -16.30 10.26
CA PHE A 177 6.84 -16.99 9.01
C PHE A 177 8.02 -17.96 9.13
N GLY A 178 8.64 -18.04 10.32
CA GLY A 178 9.76 -18.93 10.61
C GLY A 178 11.04 -18.55 9.89
N HIS A 179 12.04 -19.44 9.94
CA HIS A 179 13.31 -19.23 9.25
C HIS A 179 13.12 -19.25 7.73
N ARG A 180 13.89 -18.43 7.02
CA ARG A 180 13.85 -18.34 5.55
C ARG A 180 13.97 -19.72 4.86
N ASP A 181 14.89 -20.56 5.33
CA ASP A 181 15.24 -21.84 4.69
C ASP A 181 14.53 -23.05 5.31
N ASP A 182 13.75 -22.85 6.38
CA ASP A 182 13.04 -23.92 7.09
C ASP A 182 11.61 -23.51 7.43
N GLU A 183 10.67 -23.90 6.57
CA GLU A 183 9.24 -23.62 6.73
C GLU A 183 8.58 -24.41 7.87
N SER A 184 9.25 -25.44 8.42
CA SER A 184 8.70 -26.22 9.55
C SER A 184 8.69 -25.42 10.86
N THR A 185 9.51 -24.37 10.93
CA THR A 185 9.59 -23.46 12.08
C THR A 185 8.50 -22.38 12.08
N ALA A 186 7.71 -22.28 11.01
CA ALA A 186 6.67 -21.25 10.89
C ALA A 186 5.45 -21.56 11.77
N ASP A 187 4.93 -20.52 12.42
CA ASP A 187 3.76 -20.58 13.28
C ASP A 187 2.49 -20.38 12.44
N ALA A 188 1.77 -21.48 12.20
CA ALA A 188 0.54 -21.48 11.43
C ALA A 188 -0.55 -20.59 12.04
N GLU A 189 -0.73 -20.63 13.37
CA GLU A 189 -1.73 -19.82 14.05
C GLU A 189 -1.33 -18.33 14.01
N GLY A 190 -0.06 -18.06 14.26
CA GLY A 190 0.53 -16.72 14.14
C GLY A 190 0.35 -16.11 12.75
N ILE A 191 0.61 -16.86 11.67
CA ILE A 191 0.41 -16.40 10.29
C ILE A 191 -1.06 -16.02 10.04
N VAL A 192 -2.01 -16.88 10.46
CA VAL A 192 -3.43 -16.59 10.33
C VAL A 192 -3.81 -15.36 11.15
N GLN A 193 -3.26 -15.21 12.35
CA GLN A 193 -3.53 -14.07 13.23
C GLN A 193 -3.02 -12.75 12.64
N VAL A 194 -1.78 -12.71 12.13
CA VAL A 194 -1.21 -11.47 11.54
C VAL A 194 -1.93 -11.10 10.24
N ALA A 195 -2.33 -12.08 9.43
CA ALA A 195 -3.11 -11.84 8.22
C ALA A 195 -4.49 -11.25 8.56
N ASN A 196 -5.19 -11.81 9.55
CA ASN A 196 -6.46 -11.25 10.03
C ASN A 196 -6.27 -9.84 10.58
N ARG A 197 -5.23 -9.59 11.37
CA ARG A 197 -4.96 -8.26 11.92
C ARG A 197 -4.66 -7.23 10.83
N LEU A 198 -3.94 -7.63 9.78
CA LEU A 198 -3.72 -6.77 8.62
C LEU A 198 -5.03 -6.42 7.90
N MET A 199 -5.96 -7.37 7.80
CA MET A 199 -7.29 -7.16 7.22
C MET A 199 -8.24 -6.38 8.14
N ASP A 200 -8.03 -6.40 9.46
CA ASP A 200 -8.77 -5.50 10.36
C ASP A 200 -8.43 -4.03 10.06
N TYR A 201 -7.19 -3.72 9.67
CA TYR A 201 -6.83 -2.37 9.22
C TYR A 201 -7.51 -2.02 7.90
N HIS A 202 -7.56 -2.95 6.94
CA HIS A 202 -8.35 -2.77 5.71
C HIS A 202 -9.81 -2.42 6.02
N ASP A 203 -10.45 -3.16 6.93
CA ASP A 203 -11.85 -2.91 7.30
C ASP A 203 -12.06 -1.54 7.97
N ARG A 204 -11.07 -1.07 8.73
CA ARG A 204 -11.08 0.29 9.31
C ARG A 204 -10.91 1.38 8.25
N PHE A 205 -10.09 1.17 7.22
CA PHE A 205 -10.01 2.08 6.08
C PHE A 205 -11.33 2.12 5.30
N LEU A 206 -11.98 0.96 5.13
CA LEU A 206 -13.26 0.87 4.47
C LEU A 206 -14.34 1.64 5.23
N ALA A 207 -14.42 1.46 6.55
CA ALA A 207 -15.34 2.23 7.40
C ALA A 207 -15.11 3.75 7.26
N LEU A 208 -13.86 4.20 7.24
CA LEU A 208 -13.53 5.61 7.07
C LEU A 208 -14.01 6.17 5.71
N ALA A 209 -13.87 5.38 4.65
CA ALA A 209 -14.36 5.73 3.32
C ALA A 209 -15.89 5.75 3.25
N GLU A 210 -16.56 4.79 3.90
CA GLU A 210 -18.02 4.72 3.99
C GLU A 210 -18.59 5.93 4.74
N GLU A 211 -18.00 6.32 5.87
CA GLU A 211 -18.39 7.51 6.63
C GLU A 211 -18.28 8.80 5.80
N CYS A 212 -17.21 8.93 5.00
CA CYS A 212 -17.05 10.10 4.13
C CYS A 212 -18.07 10.12 3.00
N ARG A 213 -18.41 8.95 2.46
CA ARG A 213 -19.42 8.78 1.40
C ARG A 213 -20.83 9.05 1.93
N ASP A 214 -21.15 8.63 3.14
CA ASP A 214 -22.51 8.71 3.69
C ASP A 214 -22.89 10.08 4.24
N LEU A 215 -21.91 10.97 4.47
CA LEU A 215 -22.20 12.29 5.03
C LEU A 215 -23.01 13.15 4.05
N ASP A 216 -24.23 13.52 4.47
CA ASP A 216 -25.04 14.49 3.72
C ASP A 216 -24.47 15.91 3.91
N THR A 217 -24.22 16.61 2.81
CA THR A 217 -23.59 17.95 2.80
C THR A 217 -24.25 18.89 1.79
N PRO A 218 -24.26 20.21 2.05
CA PRO A 218 -24.71 21.20 1.07
C PRO A 218 -23.96 21.04 -0.25
N THR A 219 -24.67 21.20 -1.36
CA THR A 219 -24.12 21.01 -2.72
C THR A 219 -22.88 21.86 -3.00
N THR A 220 -22.75 23.02 -2.35
CA THR A 220 -21.57 23.90 -2.36
C THR A 220 -20.27 23.18 -1.95
N PHE A 221 -20.35 22.17 -1.08
CA PHE A 221 -19.20 21.41 -0.58
C PHE A 221 -19.03 20.03 -1.23
N SER A 222 -19.85 19.68 -2.23
CA SER A 222 -19.77 18.40 -2.93
C SER A 222 -18.40 18.12 -3.56
N GLY A 223 -17.70 19.16 -4.03
CA GLY A 223 -16.33 19.04 -4.55
C GLY A 223 -15.33 18.60 -3.48
N LEU A 224 -15.42 19.19 -2.28
CA LEU A 224 -14.58 18.84 -1.14
C LEU A 224 -14.83 17.41 -0.68
N MET A 225 -16.11 17.02 -0.56
CA MET A 225 -16.46 15.66 -0.17
C MET A 225 -16.02 14.63 -1.20
N ARG A 226 -16.10 14.94 -2.50
CA ARG A 226 -15.58 14.06 -3.56
C ARG A 226 -14.07 13.86 -3.43
N ASP A 227 -13.31 14.93 -3.25
CA ASP A 227 -11.85 14.84 -3.06
C ASP A 227 -11.49 14.09 -1.76
N CYS A 228 -12.27 14.29 -0.69
CA CYS A 228 -12.13 13.55 0.57
C CYS A 228 -12.38 12.04 0.40
N CYS A 229 -13.49 11.65 -0.26
CA CYS A 229 -13.79 10.24 -0.53
C CYS A 229 -12.70 9.58 -1.38
N ARG A 230 -12.16 10.31 -2.37
CA ARG A 230 -11.02 9.84 -3.18
C ARG A 230 -9.79 9.60 -2.31
N LEU A 231 -9.50 10.51 -1.37
CA LEU A 231 -8.39 10.34 -0.42
C LEU A 231 -8.57 9.11 0.46
N MET A 232 -9.79 8.88 0.99
CA MET A 232 -10.09 7.72 1.84
C MET A 232 -10.08 6.38 1.08
N SER A 233 -10.20 6.41 -0.25
CA SER A 233 -10.18 5.20 -1.07
C SER A 233 -8.76 4.71 -1.41
N ILE A 234 -7.73 5.56 -1.25
CA ILE A 234 -6.33 5.22 -1.60
C ILE A 234 -5.83 3.96 -0.89
N PRO A 235 -6.02 3.79 0.44
CA PRO A 235 -5.61 2.56 1.10
C PRO A 235 -6.34 1.33 0.54
N LEU A 236 -7.62 1.42 0.19
CA LEU A 236 -8.39 0.30 -0.35
C LEU A 236 -7.79 -0.18 -1.68
N ASP A 237 -7.42 0.74 -2.56
CA ASP A 237 -6.75 0.43 -3.84
C ASP A 237 -5.34 -0.13 -3.62
N GLY A 238 -4.62 0.36 -2.60
CA GLY A 238 -3.31 -0.15 -2.18
C GLY A 238 -3.38 -1.60 -1.69
N TYR A 239 -4.37 -1.93 -0.86
CA TYR A 239 -4.61 -3.29 -0.39
C TYR A 239 -5.03 -4.23 -1.53
N GLU A 240 -5.91 -3.81 -2.44
CA GLU A 240 -6.28 -4.60 -3.61
C GLU A 240 -5.05 -4.94 -4.46
N THR A 241 -4.25 -3.93 -4.80
CA THR A 241 -2.99 -4.12 -5.53
C THR A 241 -2.05 -5.08 -4.81
N PHE A 242 -1.87 -4.89 -3.50
CA PHE A 242 -0.99 -5.72 -2.69
C PHE A 242 -1.43 -7.18 -2.67
N ILE A 243 -2.72 -7.46 -2.47
CA ILE A 243 -3.27 -8.81 -2.46
C ILE A 243 -3.14 -9.47 -3.84
N ASP A 244 -3.38 -8.74 -4.91
CA ASP A 244 -3.23 -9.23 -6.28
C ASP A 244 -1.77 -9.57 -6.58
N ASP A 245 -0.83 -8.63 -6.32
CA ASP A 245 0.60 -8.84 -6.53
C ASP A 245 1.15 -10.03 -5.71
N PHE A 246 0.66 -10.19 -4.47
CA PHE A 246 1.04 -11.29 -3.59
C PHE A 246 0.49 -12.64 -4.07
N THR A 247 -0.76 -12.68 -4.53
CA THR A 247 -1.39 -13.87 -5.11
C THR A 247 -0.69 -14.28 -6.41
N ASP A 248 -0.37 -13.32 -7.28
CA ASP A 248 0.40 -13.52 -8.51
C ASP A 248 1.80 -14.08 -8.23
N CYS A 249 2.41 -13.69 -7.11
CA CYS A 249 3.70 -14.23 -6.70
C CYS A 249 3.60 -15.72 -6.33
N ILE A 250 2.60 -16.08 -5.52
CA ILE A 250 2.37 -17.48 -5.12
C ILE A 250 2.02 -18.34 -6.34
N ALA A 251 1.19 -17.85 -7.25
CA ALA A 251 0.83 -18.58 -8.46
C ALA A 251 2.04 -18.89 -9.37
N ARG A 252 3.08 -18.05 -9.35
CA ARG A 252 4.33 -18.24 -10.10
C ARG A 252 5.39 -19.06 -9.34
N MET A 253 5.20 -19.27 -8.04
CA MET A 253 6.14 -19.98 -7.19
C MET A 253 6.48 -21.40 -7.72
N PRO A 254 5.52 -22.18 -8.27
CA PRO A 254 5.83 -23.46 -8.89
C PRO A 254 6.82 -23.38 -10.06
N ASP A 255 6.68 -22.38 -10.92
CA ASP A 255 7.56 -22.21 -12.06
C ASP A 255 8.94 -21.72 -11.63
N LEU A 256 9.01 -20.82 -10.65
CA LEU A 256 10.26 -20.32 -10.08
C LEU A 256 11.06 -21.44 -9.38
N MET A 257 10.40 -22.32 -8.64
CA MET A 257 11.03 -23.46 -7.98
C MET A 257 11.49 -24.56 -8.95
N ARG A 258 10.85 -24.68 -10.13
CA ARG A 258 11.30 -25.58 -11.20
C ARG A 258 12.53 -25.07 -11.95
N LEU A 259 12.71 -23.74 -12.04
CA LEU A 259 13.76 -23.10 -12.83
C LEU A 259 15.04 -22.79 -12.04
N GLY A 260 14.98 -22.73 -10.70
CA GLY A 260 16.10 -22.27 -9.88
C GLY A 260 16.51 -23.23 -8.77
N SER A 261 17.68 -23.86 -8.89
CA SER A 261 18.47 -24.32 -7.74
C SER A 261 19.27 -23.13 -7.19
N GLY A 262 18.61 -22.21 -6.50
CA GLY A 262 19.22 -21.03 -5.91
C GLY A 262 18.21 -20.08 -5.26
N THR A 263 18.66 -19.24 -4.35
CA THR A 263 17.85 -18.19 -3.72
C THR A 263 17.43 -17.17 -4.77
N VAL A 264 16.23 -17.34 -5.32
CA VAL A 264 15.61 -16.31 -6.17
C VAL A 264 15.34 -15.09 -5.28
N ALA A 265 16.05 -13.99 -5.53
CA ALA A 265 15.76 -12.71 -4.92
C ALA A 265 14.47 -12.17 -5.54
N ALA A 266 13.32 -12.60 -5.03
CA ALA A 266 12.05 -11.98 -5.37
C ALA A 266 12.03 -10.54 -4.83
N GLU A 267 11.62 -9.59 -5.66
CA GLU A 267 11.41 -8.21 -5.22
C GLU A 267 10.40 -8.17 -4.06
N PRO A 268 10.64 -7.35 -3.03
CA PRO A 268 9.78 -7.28 -1.86
C PRO A 268 8.39 -6.76 -2.25
N ILE A 269 7.36 -7.58 -2.04
CA ILE A 269 5.97 -7.17 -2.24
C ILE A 269 5.60 -6.27 -1.06
N SER A 270 5.40 -5.00 -1.36
CA SER A 270 5.15 -3.95 -0.37
C SER A 270 3.73 -3.41 -0.52
N LEU A 271 3.04 -3.20 0.60
CA LEU A 271 1.78 -2.48 0.60
C LEU A 271 2.05 -1.00 0.34
N HIS A 272 1.71 -0.53 -0.86
CA HIS A 272 1.98 0.83 -1.29
C HIS A 272 0.71 1.68 -1.27
N MET A 273 0.76 2.80 -0.56
CA MET A 273 -0.30 3.81 -0.49
C MET A 273 0.27 5.15 -0.96
N SER A 274 0.12 5.47 -2.24
CA SER A 274 0.58 6.74 -2.80
C SER A 274 -0.56 7.75 -2.84
N VAL A 275 -0.31 8.92 -2.25
CA VAL A 275 -1.22 10.05 -2.30
C VAL A 275 -0.67 11.07 -3.29
N ASP A 276 -1.50 11.47 -4.24
CA ASP A 276 -1.21 12.62 -5.11
C ASP A 276 -1.12 13.90 -4.26
N ASP A 277 0.08 14.49 -4.20
CA ASP A 277 0.36 15.73 -3.48
C ASP A 277 -0.58 16.88 -3.91
N GLU A 278 -1.02 16.92 -5.17
CA GLU A 278 -1.95 17.93 -5.65
C GLU A 278 -3.37 17.68 -5.13
N LEU A 279 -3.79 16.42 -4.97
CA LEU A 279 -5.05 16.07 -4.29
C LEU A 279 -5.01 16.55 -2.83
N LEU A 280 -3.94 16.25 -2.10
CA LEU A 280 -3.81 16.65 -0.69
C LEU A 280 -3.79 18.17 -0.50
N LYS A 281 -3.05 18.89 -1.35
CA LYS A 281 -3.03 20.36 -1.35
C LYS A 281 -4.42 20.93 -1.66
N ARG A 282 -5.13 20.33 -2.62
CA ARG A 282 -6.47 20.77 -3.01
C ARG A 282 -7.49 20.57 -1.89
N VAL A 283 -7.52 19.41 -1.24
CA VAL A 283 -8.38 19.15 -0.07
C VAL A 283 -8.07 20.16 1.03
N THR A 284 -6.80 20.32 1.41
CA THR A 284 -6.38 21.24 2.48
C THR A 284 -6.83 22.69 2.20
N ARG A 285 -6.72 23.14 0.95
CA ARG A 285 -7.16 24.48 0.53
C ARG A 285 -8.67 24.64 0.68
N GLN A 286 -9.45 23.65 0.26
CA GLN A 286 -10.91 23.67 0.33
C GLN A 286 -11.42 23.60 1.77
N VAL A 287 -10.77 22.79 2.64
CA VAL A 287 -11.07 22.76 4.09
C VAL A 287 -10.86 24.14 4.72
N ARG A 288 -9.74 24.82 4.44
CA ARG A 288 -9.49 26.18 4.95
C ARG A 288 -10.49 27.21 4.43
N ALA A 289 -11.03 27.03 3.24
CA ALA A 289 -12.06 27.90 2.69
C ALA A 289 -13.42 27.66 3.37
N ALA A 290 -13.78 26.39 3.62
CA ALA A 290 -15.02 26.00 4.29
C ALA A 290 -15.04 26.35 5.79
N ALA A 291 -13.87 26.43 6.44
CA ALA A 291 -13.73 26.79 7.85
C ALA A 291 -13.88 28.30 8.14
N LYS A 292 -13.96 29.15 7.11
CA LYS A 292 -14.19 30.59 7.23
C LYS A 292 -15.67 30.91 7.25
#